data_AF-A0A1D2X531-F1
#
_entry.id   AF-A0A1D2X531-F1
#
_cell.length_a   1.000
_cell.length_b   1.000
_cell.length_c   1.000
_cell.angle_alpha   90.00
_cell.angle_beta   90.00
_cell.angle_gamma   90.00
#
_symmetry.space_group_name_H-M   'P 1'
#
loop_
_entity.id
_entity.type
_entity.pdbx_description
1 polymer ?
#
loop_
_entity_poly.entity_id
_entity_poly.type
_entity_poly.pdbx_seq_one_letter_code
_entity_poly.pdbx_strand_id
1 'polypeptide(L)'
;MWIFTSDGMISIVRHREETQTFMVRARQPEVLQALFPESEVITTPEADYRYRINVCQSDLIELITDELEDLQYDNFKNNITDHDYHMACGRVWSVMYNYQQGMERLKHPEPKVHTIKPKAKYDPKLEHYKRPGQQARQQRIARSAFPDDFGGCSDNYQK
;
A
#
# COMPACT_ATOMS: atom_id res chain seq x y z
N MET A 1 -1.01 -6.47 -21.14
CA MET A 1 -0.14 -5.28 -21.09
C MET A 1 -0.98 -4.06 -20.77
N TRP A 2 -0.41 -3.08 -20.06
CA TRP A 2 -1.00 -1.75 -19.84
C TRP A 2 -0.11 -0.71 -20.51
N ILE A 3 -0.71 0.22 -21.24
CA ILE A 3 -0.02 1.37 -21.85
C ILE A 3 -0.76 2.62 -21.37
N PHE A 4 0.02 3.64 -21.00
CA PHE A 4 -0.47 4.96 -20.65
C PHE A 4 0.02 5.91 -21.74
N THR A 5 -0.91 6.50 -22.48
CA THR A 5 -0.66 7.57 -23.45
C THR A 5 -1.16 8.89 -22.87
N SER A 6 -0.94 9.98 -23.61
CA SER A 6 -1.45 11.31 -23.24
C SER A 6 -2.97 11.38 -23.31
N ASP A 7 -3.58 10.62 -24.23
CA ASP A 7 -5.03 10.52 -24.39
C ASP A 7 -5.70 9.61 -23.36
N GLY A 8 -4.99 8.62 -22.82
CA GLY A 8 -5.56 7.76 -21.80
C GLY A 8 -4.80 6.47 -21.53
N MET A 9 -5.40 5.65 -20.66
CA MET A 9 -4.84 4.34 -20.31
C MET A 9 -5.61 3.22 -21.03
N ILE A 10 -4.85 2.37 -21.71
CA ILE A 10 -5.37 1.17 -22.39
C ILE A 10 -4.79 -0.11 -21.80
N SER A 11 -5.61 -1.16 -21.81
CA SER A 11 -5.17 -2.53 -21.53
C SER A 11 -5.29 -3.39 -22.78
N ILE A 12 -4.16 -3.98 -23.17
CA ILE A 12 -4.04 -4.83 -24.35
C ILE A 12 -3.86 -6.28 -23.89
N VAL A 13 -4.68 -7.18 -24.43
CA VAL A 13 -4.57 -8.63 -24.25
C VAL A 13 -4.78 -9.33 -25.59
N ARG A 14 -4.13 -10.48 -25.79
CA ARG A 14 -4.39 -11.30 -26.99
C ARG A 14 -5.82 -11.83 -26.95
N HIS A 15 -6.51 -11.82 -28.10
CA HIS A 15 -7.83 -12.42 -28.20
C HIS A 15 -7.73 -13.94 -27.96
N ARG A 16 -8.70 -14.52 -27.25
CA ARG A 16 -8.61 -15.93 -26.82
C ARG A 16 -8.69 -16.91 -27.98
N GLU A 17 -9.46 -16.54 -29.00
CA GLU A 17 -9.82 -17.41 -30.13
C GLU A 17 -9.09 -17.01 -31.42
N GLU A 18 -8.67 -15.75 -31.53
CA GLU A 18 -8.08 -15.19 -32.75
C GLU A 18 -6.64 -14.77 -32.47
N THR A 19 -5.68 -15.58 -32.89
CA THR A 19 -4.28 -15.42 -32.47
C THR A 19 -3.58 -14.19 -33.05
N GLN A 20 -4.11 -13.64 -34.15
CA GLN A 20 -3.63 -12.42 -34.83
C GLN A 20 -4.41 -11.16 -34.40
N THR A 21 -5.35 -11.31 -33.46
CA THR A 21 -6.19 -10.22 -32.97
C THR A 21 -5.86 -9.92 -31.51
N PHE A 22 -5.89 -8.65 -31.16
CA PHE A 22 -5.76 -8.16 -29.81
C PHE A 22 -7.05 -7.47 -29.38
N MET A 23 -7.44 -7.69 -28.14
CA MET A 23 -8.50 -6.94 -27.49
C MET A 23 -7.86 -5.78 -26.74
N VAL A 24 -8.16 -4.57 -27.18
CA VAL A 24 -7.76 -3.31 -26.52
C VAL A 24 -8.94 -2.82 -25.70
N ARG A 25 -8.69 -2.45 -24.46
CA ARG A 25 -9.72 -2.11 -23.48
C ARG A 25 -9.43 -0.78 -22.82
N ALA A 26 -10.46 0.01 -22.56
CA ALA A 26 -10.36 1.28 -21.88
C ALA A 26 -11.49 1.47 -20.86
N ARG A 27 -11.28 2.45 -19.96
CA ARG A 27 -12.28 2.86 -18.97
C ARG A 27 -13.18 3.98 -19.46
N GLN A 28 -12.73 4.72 -20.46
CA GLN A 28 -13.42 5.81 -21.15
C GLN A 28 -13.45 5.47 -22.64
N PRO A 29 -14.60 5.60 -23.32
CA PRO A 29 -14.69 5.27 -24.74
C PRO A 29 -13.88 6.25 -25.60
N GLU A 30 -13.75 7.51 -25.16
CA GLU A 30 -13.03 8.57 -25.88
C GLU A 30 -11.56 8.20 -26.09
N VAL A 31 -10.95 7.46 -25.16
CA VAL A 31 -9.57 6.96 -25.29
C VAL A 31 -9.43 6.02 -26.48
N LEU A 32 -10.42 5.13 -26.69
CA LEU A 32 -10.39 4.20 -27.83
C LEU A 32 -10.72 4.93 -29.13
N GLN A 33 -11.57 5.95 -29.10
CA GLN A 33 -11.91 6.76 -30.26
C GLN A 33 -10.75 7.65 -30.71
N ALA A 34 -9.97 8.18 -29.76
CA ALA A 34 -8.77 8.96 -30.07
C ALA A 34 -7.68 8.08 -30.71
N LEU A 35 -7.42 6.91 -30.11
CA LEU A 35 -6.35 6.02 -30.56
C LEU A 35 -6.73 5.15 -31.77
N PHE A 36 -8.01 4.86 -31.95
CA PHE A 36 -8.51 3.98 -33.02
C PHE A 36 -9.78 4.57 -33.64
N PRO A 37 -9.69 5.69 -34.37
CA PRO A 37 -10.85 6.43 -34.86
C PRO A 37 -11.75 5.60 -35.79
N GLU A 38 -11.17 4.64 -36.51
CA GLU A 38 -11.88 3.77 -37.45
C GLU A 38 -12.49 2.51 -36.80
N SER A 39 -12.25 2.29 -35.50
CA SER A 39 -12.71 1.07 -34.80
C SER A 39 -14.06 1.25 -34.09
N GLU A 40 -14.92 0.23 -34.19
CA GLU A 40 -16.19 0.22 -33.47
C GLU A 40 -16.01 -0.15 -31.98
N VAL A 41 -16.36 0.77 -31.09
CA VAL A 41 -16.26 0.57 -29.64
C VAL A 41 -17.38 -0.33 -29.10
N ILE A 42 -17.00 -1.48 -28.57
CA ILE A 42 -17.88 -2.43 -27.90
C ILE A 42 -18.00 -2.06 -26.41
N THR A 43 -19.24 -1.90 -25.93
CA THR A 43 -19.54 -1.64 -24.51
C THR A 43 -19.95 -2.93 -23.80
N THR A 44 -19.34 -3.22 -22.65
CA THR A 44 -19.75 -4.32 -21.76
C THR A 44 -19.83 -3.78 -20.33
N PRO A 45 -21.02 -3.35 -19.87
CA PRO A 45 -21.20 -2.62 -18.62
C PRO A 45 -20.70 -3.33 -17.36
N GLU A 46 -20.74 -4.65 -17.34
CA GLU A 46 -20.42 -5.51 -16.20
C GLU A 46 -18.93 -5.83 -16.07
N ALA A 47 -18.13 -5.48 -17.08
CA ALA A 47 -16.69 -5.75 -17.09
C ALA A 47 -15.87 -4.64 -16.40
N ASP A 48 -14.73 -5.03 -15.83
CA ASP A 48 -13.80 -4.16 -15.11
C ASP A 48 -13.23 -3.02 -15.96
N TYR A 49 -12.98 -3.29 -17.24
CA TYR A 49 -12.90 -2.30 -18.31
C TYR A 49 -14.25 -2.30 -19.01
N ARG A 50 -14.90 -1.15 -19.14
CA ARG A 50 -16.25 -1.06 -19.73
C ARG A 50 -16.22 -1.07 -21.26
N TYR A 51 -15.19 -0.52 -21.87
CA TYR A 51 -15.11 -0.34 -23.32
C TYR A 51 -13.96 -1.16 -23.89
N ARG A 52 -14.16 -1.70 -25.09
CA ARG A 52 -13.16 -2.49 -25.79
C ARG A 52 -13.34 -2.45 -27.30
N ILE A 53 -12.26 -2.77 -28.00
CA ILE A 53 -12.21 -3.00 -29.44
C ILE A 53 -11.37 -4.25 -29.70
N ASN A 54 -11.60 -4.87 -30.86
CA ASN A 54 -10.72 -5.90 -31.39
C ASN A 54 -9.93 -5.29 -32.55
N VAL A 55 -8.62 -5.38 -32.49
CA VAL A 55 -7.70 -4.83 -33.50
C VAL A 55 -6.77 -5.93 -33.98
N CYS A 56 -6.43 -5.92 -35.25
CA CYS A 56 -5.45 -6.88 -35.74
C CYS A 56 -4.04 -6.46 -35.30
N GLN A 57 -3.10 -7.40 -35.36
CA GLN A 57 -1.74 -7.17 -34.88
C GLN A 57 -1.02 -6.02 -35.61
N SER A 58 -1.22 -5.85 -36.91
CA SER A 58 -0.57 -4.78 -37.69
C SER A 58 -1.01 -3.40 -37.21
N ASP A 59 -2.32 -3.18 -37.10
CA ASP A 59 -2.88 -1.87 -36.75
C ASP A 59 -2.46 -1.45 -35.33
N LEU A 60 -2.35 -2.43 -34.41
CA LEU A 60 -1.86 -2.17 -33.07
C LEU A 60 -0.37 -1.78 -33.06
N ILE A 61 0.44 -2.43 -33.89
CA ILE A 61 1.88 -2.13 -34.00
C ILE A 61 2.08 -0.75 -34.63
N GLU A 62 1.33 -0.43 -35.67
CA GLU A 62 1.36 0.87 -36.34
C GLU A 62 1.02 1.98 -35.35
N LEU A 63 -0.11 1.88 -34.63
CA LEU A 63 -0.46 2.86 -33.61
C LEU A 63 0.63 3.06 -32.55
N ILE A 64 1.20 1.96 -32.02
CA ILE A 64 2.26 2.06 -31.00
C ILE A 64 3.51 2.73 -31.58
N THR A 65 3.79 2.52 -32.86
CA THR A 65 4.93 3.14 -33.55
C THR A 65 4.69 4.63 -33.70
N ASP A 66 3.51 5.04 -34.17
CA ASP A 66 3.12 6.45 -34.32
C ASP A 66 3.20 7.20 -32.98
N GLU A 67 2.65 6.61 -31.90
CA GLU A 67 2.73 7.18 -30.55
C GLU A 67 4.17 7.39 -30.05
N LEU A 68 5.12 6.56 -30.50
CA LEU A 68 6.53 6.70 -30.15
C LEU A 68 7.25 7.75 -31.02
N GLU A 69 6.88 7.86 -32.29
CA GLU A 69 7.42 8.88 -33.20
C GLU A 69 6.96 10.28 -32.82
N ASP A 70 5.73 10.42 -32.34
CA ASP A 70 5.13 11.68 -31.89
C ASP A 70 5.50 12.06 -30.44
N LEU A 71 6.33 11.26 -29.77
CA LEU A 71 6.74 11.51 -28.39
C LEU A 71 7.72 12.69 -28.30
N GLN A 72 7.18 13.91 -28.22
CA GLN A 72 7.93 15.17 -28.19
C GLN A 72 8.14 15.75 -26.77
N TYR A 73 7.87 14.99 -25.72
CA TYR A 73 7.95 15.44 -24.32
C TYR A 73 9.03 14.71 -23.52
N ASP A 74 9.68 15.44 -22.59
CA ASP A 74 10.64 14.89 -21.63
C ASP A 74 9.98 14.41 -20.32
N ASN A 75 8.73 14.82 -20.07
CA ASN A 75 7.95 14.45 -18.91
C ASN A 75 6.50 14.14 -19.30
N PHE A 76 6.17 12.84 -19.25
CA PHE A 76 4.85 12.30 -19.56
C PHE A 76 3.69 13.05 -18.90
N LYS A 77 3.80 13.38 -17.62
CA LYS A 77 2.66 13.99 -16.89
C LYS A 77 2.36 15.38 -17.42
N ASN A 78 3.37 16.13 -17.84
CA ASN A 78 3.16 17.49 -18.35
C ASN A 78 2.43 17.51 -19.70
N ASN A 79 2.36 16.39 -20.41
CA ASN A 79 1.68 16.27 -21.69
C ASN A 79 0.20 15.82 -21.55
N ILE A 80 -0.26 15.55 -20.32
CA ILE A 80 -1.66 15.17 -20.06
C ILE A 80 -2.48 16.44 -19.82
N THR A 81 -3.47 16.70 -20.67
CA THR A 81 -4.37 17.85 -20.56
C THR A 81 -5.50 17.63 -19.56
N ASP A 82 -6.00 16.39 -19.43
CA ASP A 82 -7.05 16.03 -18.48
C ASP A 82 -6.50 16.02 -17.04
N HIS A 83 -7.09 16.87 -16.19
CA HIS A 83 -6.64 17.04 -14.80
C HIS A 83 -6.80 15.78 -13.95
N ASP A 84 -7.93 15.08 -14.06
CA ASP A 84 -8.23 13.92 -13.24
C ASP A 84 -7.36 12.72 -13.64
N TYR A 85 -7.16 12.54 -14.94
CA TYR A 85 -6.24 11.54 -15.48
C TYR A 85 -4.78 11.86 -15.14
N HIS A 86 -4.36 13.13 -15.22
CA HIS A 86 -3.05 13.57 -14.74
C HIS A 86 -2.83 13.17 -13.27
N MET A 87 -3.80 13.46 -12.40
CA MET A 87 -3.74 13.12 -10.98
C MET A 87 -3.71 11.59 -10.76
N ALA A 88 -4.48 10.83 -11.54
CA ALA A 88 -4.45 9.37 -11.50
C ALA A 88 -3.07 8.81 -11.89
N CYS A 89 -2.49 9.28 -13.00
CA CYS A 89 -1.13 8.94 -13.42
C CYS A 89 -0.07 9.33 -12.38
N GLY A 90 -0.25 10.47 -11.71
CA GLY A 90 0.56 10.88 -10.56
C GLY A 90 0.55 9.87 -9.42
N ARG A 91 -0.63 9.32 -9.09
CA ARG A 91 -0.77 8.27 -8.06
C ARG A 91 -0.12 6.95 -8.48
N VAL A 92 -0.31 6.53 -9.73
CA VAL A 92 0.35 5.33 -10.28
C VAL A 92 1.86 5.45 -10.16
N TRP A 93 2.43 6.59 -10.56
CA TRP A 93 3.86 6.86 -10.41
C TRP A 93 4.33 6.73 -8.95
N SER A 94 3.60 7.31 -7.99
CA SER A 94 3.94 7.20 -6.56
C SER A 94 3.87 5.76 -6.04
N VAL A 95 2.89 4.97 -6.49
CA VAL A 95 2.78 3.55 -6.14
C VAL A 95 3.98 2.77 -6.66
N MET A 96 4.36 2.98 -7.92
CA MET A 96 5.51 2.30 -8.53
C MET A 96 6.84 2.75 -7.93
N TYR A 97 6.97 4.04 -7.58
CA TYR A 97 8.12 4.54 -6.84
C TYR A 97 8.25 3.86 -5.47
N ASN A 98 7.16 3.74 -4.72
CA ASN A 98 7.17 3.03 -3.44
C ASN A 98 7.49 1.54 -3.58
N TYR A 99 7.03 0.90 -4.66
CA TYR A 99 7.41 -0.47 -5.00
C TYR A 99 8.93 -0.58 -5.17
N GLN A 100 9.56 0.34 -5.93
CA GLN A 100 11.03 0.41 -6.04
C GLN A 100 11.70 0.55 -4.67
N GLN A 101 11.26 1.50 -3.84
CA GLN A 101 11.85 1.70 -2.50
C GLN A 101 11.73 0.45 -1.62
N GLY A 102 10.63 -0.30 -1.75
CA GLY A 102 10.45 -1.59 -1.09
C GLY A 102 11.47 -2.62 -1.56
N MET A 103 11.68 -2.74 -2.88
CA MET A 103 12.66 -3.64 -3.46
C MET A 103 14.09 -3.31 -3.02
N GLU A 104 14.47 -2.03 -2.97
CA GLU A 104 15.80 -1.61 -2.54
C GLU A 104 16.04 -1.88 -1.04
N ARG A 105 15.04 -1.65 -0.18
CA ARG A 105 15.12 -2.04 1.24
C ARG A 105 15.32 -3.55 1.44
N LEU A 106 14.73 -4.37 0.57
CA LEU A 106 14.91 -5.83 0.62
C LEU A 106 16.32 -6.25 0.19
N LYS A 107 16.92 -5.57 -0.79
CA LYS A 107 18.31 -5.81 -1.23
C LYS A 107 19.35 -5.33 -0.22
N HIS A 108 19.06 -4.20 0.44
CA HIS A 108 19.93 -3.57 1.42
C HIS A 108 19.20 -3.47 2.78
N PRO A 109 19.04 -4.60 3.49
CA PRO A 109 18.39 -4.56 4.79
C PRO A 109 19.22 -3.66 5.72
N GLU A 110 18.56 -2.62 6.25
CA GLU A 110 19.09 -1.79 7.34
C GLU A 110 19.70 -2.70 8.43
N PRO A 111 20.88 -2.38 8.97
CA PRO A 111 21.43 -3.15 10.07
C PRO A 111 20.41 -3.20 11.20
N LYS A 112 20.12 -4.40 11.71
CA LYS A 112 19.20 -4.59 12.84
C LYS A 112 19.66 -3.71 13.99
N VAL A 113 19.01 -2.57 14.19
CA VAL A 113 19.18 -1.75 15.38
C VAL A 113 18.82 -2.65 16.55
N HIS A 114 19.82 -3.08 17.30
CA HIS A 114 19.59 -3.79 18.54
C HIS A 114 18.96 -2.76 19.46
N THR A 115 17.63 -2.81 19.62
CA THR A 115 16.94 -2.06 20.65
C THR A 115 17.50 -2.54 21.98
N ILE A 116 18.44 -1.78 22.54
CA ILE A 116 18.86 -1.95 23.92
C ILE A 116 17.58 -1.74 24.72
N LYS A 117 17.02 -2.82 25.27
CA LYS A 117 15.90 -2.71 26.19
C LYS A 117 16.32 -1.70 27.26
N PRO A 118 15.59 -0.59 27.47
CA PRO A 118 15.94 0.33 28.52
C PRO A 118 15.99 -0.47 29.83
N LYS A 119 17.11 -0.39 30.55
CA LYS A 119 17.20 -0.98 31.90
C LYS A 119 16.00 -0.46 32.69
N ALA A 120 15.25 -1.37 33.31
CA ALA A 120 14.14 -1.00 34.16
C ALA A 120 14.63 0.07 35.17
N LYS A 121 13.93 1.20 35.24
CA LYS A 121 14.27 2.26 36.20
C LYS A 121 14.21 1.67 37.61
N TYR A 122 15.17 2.05 38.47
CA TYR A 122 15.15 1.67 39.88
C TYR A 122 13.84 2.14 40.51
N ASP A 123 13.02 1.19 40.97
CA ASP A 123 11.83 1.46 41.77
C ASP A 123 12.12 1.07 43.23
N PRO A 124 12.25 2.04 44.14
CA PRO A 124 12.56 1.79 45.54
C PRO A 124 11.54 0.88 46.23
N LYS A 125 10.27 0.91 45.79
CA LYS A 125 9.21 0.08 46.38
C LYS A 125 9.37 -1.37 45.96
N LEU A 126 9.61 -1.64 44.68
CA LEU A 126 9.86 -2.99 44.17
C LEU A 126 11.08 -3.63 44.85
N GLU A 127 12.16 -2.87 45.05
CA GLU A 127 13.34 -3.36 45.78
C GLU A 127 13.08 -3.57 47.28
N HIS A 128 12.24 -2.74 47.91
CA HIS A 128 11.83 -2.96 49.30
C HIS A 128 11.11 -4.30 49.48
N TYR A 129 10.18 -4.64 48.57
CA TYR A 129 9.44 -5.90 48.63
C TYR A 129 10.27 -7.14 48.26
N LYS A 130 11.41 -6.97 47.58
CA LYS A 130 12.37 -8.06 47.34
C LYS A 130 13.18 -8.46 48.58
N ARG A 131 13.17 -7.65 49.65
CA ARG A 131 13.90 -7.96 50.89
C ARG A 131 13.32 -9.23 51.53
N PRO A 132 14.14 -10.17 52.03
CA PRO A 132 13.67 -11.46 52.56
C PRO A 132 12.57 -11.34 53.62
N GLY A 133 12.68 -10.35 54.52
CA GLY A 133 11.65 -10.10 55.55
C GLY A 133 10.31 -9.63 54.98
N GLN A 134 10.31 -8.84 53.91
CA GLN A 134 9.07 -8.38 53.25
C GLN A 134 8.44 -9.49 52.40
N GLN A 135 9.25 -10.30 51.72
CA GLN A 135 8.77 -11.49 51.01
C GLN A 135 8.15 -12.50 51.97
N ALA A 136 8.80 -12.78 53.10
CA ALA A 136 8.25 -13.66 54.13
C ALA A 136 6.94 -13.11 54.71
N ARG A 137 6.84 -11.79 54.92
CA ARG A 137 5.61 -11.13 55.35
C ARG A 137 4.49 -11.25 54.30
N GLN A 138 4.78 -10.99 53.03
CA GLN A 138 3.81 -11.13 51.94
C GLN A 138 3.33 -12.58 51.78
N GLN A 139 4.25 -13.55 51.88
CA GLN A 139 3.90 -14.97 51.82
C GLN A 139 3.04 -15.41 53.01
N ARG A 140 3.27 -14.87 54.21
CA ARG A 140 2.41 -15.12 55.38
C ARG A 140 1.02 -14.52 55.21
N ILE A 141 0.93 -13.28 54.72
CA ILE A 141 -0.35 -12.61 54.43
C ILE A 141 -1.13 -13.39 53.36
N ALA A 142 -0.47 -13.77 52.26
CA ALA A 142 -1.08 -14.52 51.16
C ALA A 142 -1.50 -15.95 51.55
N ARG A 143 -0.94 -16.53 52.62
CA ARG A 143 -1.28 -17.85 53.15
C ARG A 143 -2.26 -17.82 54.32
N SER A 144 -2.65 -16.63 54.79
CA SER A 144 -3.59 -16.50 55.90
C SER A 144 -5.02 -16.76 55.41
N ALA A 145 -5.82 -17.49 56.21
CA ALA A 145 -7.21 -17.82 55.88
C ALA A 145 -8.17 -16.61 55.93
N PHE A 146 -7.69 -15.46 56.43
CA PHE A 146 -8.41 -14.19 56.48
C PHE A 146 -7.45 -13.08 56.01
N PRO A 147 -7.27 -12.89 54.69
CA PRO A 147 -6.28 -11.96 54.14
C PRO A 147 -6.52 -10.49 54.57
N ASP A 148 -7.76 -10.17 54.94
CA ASP A 148 -8.23 -8.79 55.11
C ASP A 148 -8.54 -8.40 56.57
N ASP A 149 -8.34 -9.30 57.55
CA ASP A 149 -8.86 -9.12 58.93
C ASP A 149 -7.84 -8.56 59.93
N PHE A 150 -6.86 -7.80 59.44
CA PHE A 150 -6.08 -6.86 60.27
C PHE A 150 -6.54 -5.43 60.01
N GLY A 151 -7.79 -5.17 60.44
CA GLY A 151 -8.12 -3.88 61.02
C GLY A 151 -7.24 -3.63 62.25
N GLY A 152 -6.78 -2.39 62.41
CA GLY A 152 -5.73 -2.02 63.35
C GLY A 152 -6.12 -2.07 64.83
N CYS A 153 -5.09 -1.87 65.66
CA CYS A 153 -5.14 -1.26 66.99
C CYS A 153 -3.67 -1.06 67.40
N SER A 154 -3.15 0.08 67.83
CA SER A 154 -3.68 1.41 68.12
C SER A 154 -2.43 2.25 68.45
N ASP A 155 -2.32 3.46 67.92
CA ASP A 155 -1.68 4.60 68.58
C ASP A 155 -2.18 5.83 67.82
N ASN A 156 -3.23 6.50 68.32
CA ASN A 156 -3.03 7.60 69.25
C ASN A 156 -1.89 8.54 68.82
N TYR A 157 -2.02 9.15 67.64
CA TYR A 157 -1.73 10.58 67.58
C TYR A 157 -2.88 11.30 68.29
N GLN A 158 -2.71 11.44 69.60
CA GLN A 158 -3.36 12.47 70.38
C GLN A 158 -2.95 13.84 69.84
N LYS A 159 -3.95 14.71 69.64
CA LYS A 159 -3.90 16.18 69.49
C LYS A 159 -3.28 16.74 68.20
#